data_AF-A0A3D3G021-F1
#
_entry.id   AF-A0A3D3G021-F1
#
_cell.length_a   1.000
_cell.length_b   1.000
_cell.length_c   1.000
_cell.angle_alpha   90.00
_cell.angle_beta   90.00
_cell.angle_gamma   90.00
#
_symmetry.space_group_name_H-M   'P 1'
#
loop_
_entity.id
_entity.type
_entity.pdbx_description
1 polymer ?
#
loop_
_entity_poly.entity_id
_entity_poly.type
_entity_poly.pdbx_seq_one_letter_code
_entity_poly.pdbx_strand_id
1 'polypeptide(L)'
;MSEFKPCPVCQEQSDQCLSCAFYVVDGERIYYEKLKDFGATKDHEIRFINRIQKHRVTAFFHNGKLYIPSRQGRSVPLAIGLQWDAWQEQQAIIDDLKAQLNNMEACYIEKKKECELLESNINNLTKQFSDCYEVAYAEYKKNADSYYSGKCDAFDLAEQLAGLALRGVNNLLTDARQKAEDQINNGARLTKHQIDL
;
A
#
# COMPACT_ATOMS: atom_id res chain seq x y z
N MET A 1 49.27 55.47 22.27
CA MET A 1 48.99 54.03 22.07
C MET A 1 47.96 53.65 23.11
N SER A 2 46.74 53.27 22.73
CA SER A 2 45.72 52.88 23.71
C SER A 2 46.11 51.55 24.34
N GLU A 3 46.17 51.51 25.67
CA GLU A 3 46.37 50.26 26.42
C GLU A 3 45.17 49.32 26.17
N PHE A 4 45.41 48.22 25.48
CA PHE A 4 44.40 47.17 25.30
C PHE A 4 44.08 46.54 26.66
N LYS A 5 42.86 46.72 27.14
CA LYS A 5 42.41 46.03 28.37
C LYS A 5 41.94 44.62 28.01
N PRO A 6 42.52 43.55 28.60
CA PRO A 6 42.17 42.18 28.26
C PRO A 6 40.70 41.87 28.57
N CYS A 7 40.14 40.89 27.87
CA CYS A 7 38.79 40.41 28.13
C CYS A 7 38.68 39.86 29.57
N PRO A 8 37.66 40.25 30.35
CA PRO A 8 37.51 39.79 31.73
C PRO A 8 37.15 38.30 31.86
N VAL A 9 36.78 37.65 30.75
CA VAL A 9 36.38 36.23 30.73
C VAL A 9 37.51 35.36 30.16
N CYS A 10 37.96 35.63 28.93
CA CYS A 10 38.97 34.83 28.23
C CYS A 10 40.42 35.37 28.40
N GLN A 11 40.61 36.56 28.97
CA GLN A 11 41.88 37.30 29.02
C GLN A 11 42.55 37.60 27.65
N GLU A 12 41.86 37.34 26.54
CA GLU A 12 42.31 37.69 25.20
C GLU A 12 42.53 39.21 25.09
N GLN A 13 43.70 39.62 24.61
CA GLN A 13 44.06 41.02 24.37
C GLN A 13 43.53 41.45 23.01
N SER A 14 42.23 41.67 22.93
CA SER A 14 41.52 42.12 21.74
C SER A 14 40.43 43.11 22.14
N ASP A 15 40.20 44.13 21.31
CA ASP A 15 39.04 45.04 21.45
C ASP A 15 37.71 44.30 21.27
N GLN A 16 37.76 43.07 20.72
CA GLN A 16 36.63 42.21 20.45
C GLN A 16 37.01 40.74 20.76
N CYS A 17 36.81 40.26 22.00
CA CYS A 17 36.89 38.81 22.27
C CYS A 17 35.61 38.18 21.72
N LEU A 18 35.66 37.75 20.46
CA LEU A 18 34.58 37.04 19.77
C LEU A 18 34.21 35.73 20.49
N SER A 19 35.20 35.13 21.17
CA SER A 19 35.09 33.91 21.98
C SER A 19 34.16 34.08 23.18
N CYS A 20 34.11 35.28 23.79
CA CYS A 20 33.28 35.58 24.97
C CYS A 20 32.18 36.59 24.70
N ALA A 21 31.91 36.90 23.42
CA ALA A 21 30.95 37.94 23.01
C ALA A 21 31.18 39.29 23.71
N PHE A 22 32.44 39.67 23.85
CA PHE A 22 32.84 40.91 24.51
C PHE A 22 33.05 42.01 23.48
N TYR A 23 32.30 43.12 23.57
CA TYR A 23 32.35 44.19 22.58
C TYR A 23 32.70 45.53 23.23
N VAL A 24 33.70 46.21 22.67
CA VAL A 24 34.01 47.61 22.98
C VAL A 24 33.41 48.49 21.88
N VAL A 25 32.56 49.44 22.26
CA VAL A 25 32.01 50.48 21.37
C VAL A 25 32.27 51.83 22.02
N ASP A 26 32.93 52.74 21.30
CA ASP A 26 33.34 54.07 21.77
C ASP A 26 34.15 54.07 23.09
N GLY A 27 34.96 53.03 23.31
CA GLY A 27 35.73 52.84 24.55
C GLY A 27 34.92 52.27 25.73
N GLU A 28 33.60 52.08 25.56
CA GLU A 28 32.75 51.43 26.55
C GLU A 28 32.47 49.98 26.19
N ARG A 29 32.59 49.11 27.21
CA ARG A 29 32.29 47.68 27.11
C ARG A 29 30.76 47.49 27.15
N ILE A 30 30.18 46.84 26.15
CA ILE A 30 28.75 46.48 26.11
C ILE A 30 28.58 45.06 26.61
N TYR A 31 27.79 44.90 27.66
CA TYR A 31 27.33 43.60 28.18
C TYR A 31 25.84 43.42 27.89
N TYR A 32 25.33 42.20 27.99
CA TYR A 32 23.89 41.90 27.88
C TYR A 32 23.01 42.80 28.75
N GLU A 33 23.45 43.12 29.96
CA GLU A 33 22.71 44.01 30.86
C GLU A 33 22.50 45.41 30.27
N LYS A 34 23.47 45.94 29.51
CA LYS A 34 23.32 47.19 28.75
C LYS A 34 22.42 47.03 27.52
N LEU A 35 22.29 45.83 26.93
CA LEU A 35 21.37 45.60 25.81
C LEU A 35 19.89 45.70 26.25
N LYS A 36 19.59 45.36 27.51
CA LYS A 36 18.23 45.50 28.08
C LYS A 36 17.76 46.95 28.10
N ASP A 37 18.67 47.90 28.33
CA ASP A 37 18.38 49.33 28.32
C ASP A 37 17.88 49.82 26.95
N PHE A 38 18.11 49.02 25.90
CA PHE A 38 17.64 49.27 24.54
C PHE A 38 16.49 48.33 24.12
N GLY A 39 15.80 47.71 25.09
CA GLY A 39 14.63 46.87 24.86
C GLY A 39 14.94 45.45 24.37
N ALA A 40 16.20 45.00 24.48
CA ALA A 40 16.56 43.64 24.09
C ALA A 40 16.01 42.60 25.09
N THR A 41 15.37 41.56 24.57
CA THR A 41 15.03 40.37 25.36
C THR A 41 16.21 39.40 25.42
N LYS A 42 16.13 38.37 26.28
CA LYS A 42 17.15 37.29 26.33
C LYS A 42 17.30 36.53 25.01
N ASP A 43 16.23 36.45 24.22
CA ASP A 43 16.28 35.85 22.88
C ASP A 43 17.03 36.74 21.88
N HIS A 44 16.92 38.08 21.99
CA HIS A 44 17.72 39.00 21.19
C HIS A 44 19.22 38.88 21.49
N GLU A 45 19.59 38.63 22.75
CA GLU A 45 20.98 38.39 23.16
C GLU A 45 21.56 37.17 22.45
N ILE A 46 20.87 36.03 22.52
CA ILE A 46 21.32 34.79 21.89
C ILE A 46 21.47 34.98 20.38
N ARG A 47 20.49 35.61 19.73
CA ARG A 47 20.57 35.91 18.29
C ARG A 47 21.69 36.87 17.95
N PHE A 48 21.93 37.88 18.78
CA PHE A 48 23.03 38.84 18.61
C PHE A 48 24.40 38.17 18.71
N ILE A 49 24.60 37.35 19.76
CA ILE A 49 25.82 36.57 19.95
C ILE A 49 26.03 35.63 18.75
N ASN A 50 25.01 34.85 18.38
CA ASN A 50 25.08 33.93 17.25
C ASN A 50 25.40 34.66 15.95
N ARG A 51 24.78 35.82 15.70
CA ARG A 51 25.03 36.61 14.50
C ARG A 51 26.48 37.12 14.46
N ILE A 52 27.00 37.64 15.57
CA ILE A 52 28.38 38.13 15.62
C ILE A 52 29.37 36.98 15.49
N GLN A 53 29.14 35.85 16.15
CA GLN A 53 30.01 34.67 16.01
C GLN A 53 29.99 34.12 14.58
N LYS A 54 28.79 33.98 13.98
CA LYS A 54 28.61 33.43 12.63
C LYS A 54 29.14 34.35 11.53
N HIS A 55 28.94 35.66 11.66
CA HIS A 55 29.24 36.62 10.60
C HIS A 55 30.43 37.53 10.90
N ARG A 56 31.07 37.40 12.06
CA ARG A 56 32.18 38.26 12.53
C ARG A 56 31.90 39.75 12.32
N VAL A 57 30.68 40.17 12.67
CA VAL A 57 30.19 41.54 12.47
C VAL A 57 30.39 42.40 13.70
N THR A 58 30.77 43.65 13.48
CA THR A 58 30.96 44.67 14.52
C THR A 58 29.69 45.49 14.70
N ALA A 59 29.17 45.55 15.93
CA ALA A 59 28.05 46.44 16.28
C ALA A 59 28.58 47.82 16.72
N PHE A 60 27.82 48.88 16.48
CA PHE A 60 28.21 50.24 16.88
C PHE A 60 27.01 51.09 17.30
N PHE A 61 27.24 52.08 18.18
CA PHE A 61 26.20 52.98 18.64
C PHE A 61 26.12 54.23 17.78
N HIS A 62 24.90 54.67 17.51
CA HIS A 62 24.64 55.95 16.87
C HIS A 62 23.30 56.52 17.34
N ASN A 63 23.30 57.77 17.83
CA ASN A 63 22.10 58.47 18.32
C ASN A 63 21.26 57.65 19.32
N GLY A 64 21.92 57.01 20.29
CA GLY A 64 21.24 56.22 21.33
C GLY A 64 20.64 54.90 20.84
N LYS A 65 21.00 54.42 19.64
CA LYS A 65 20.58 53.12 19.10
C LYS A 65 21.79 52.28 18.71
N LEU A 66 21.70 50.98 18.94
CA LEU A 66 22.71 50.02 18.52
C LEU A 66 22.45 49.58 17.08
N TYR A 67 23.47 49.67 16.24
CA TYR A 67 23.44 49.28 14.83
C TYR A 67 24.32 48.07 14.58
N ILE A 68 23.90 47.24 13.63
CA ILE A 68 24.66 46.12 13.11
C ILE A 68 24.75 46.20 11.58
N PRO A 69 25.83 45.70 10.97
CA PRO A 69 25.93 45.55 9.53
C PRO A 69 24.87 44.54 9.05
N SER A 70 24.07 44.95 8.08
CA SER A 70 23.29 44.03 7.24
C SER A 70 24.22 43.29 6.29
N ARG A 71 23.73 42.21 5.67
CA ARG A 71 24.49 41.46 4.65
C ARG A 71 24.85 42.30 3.41
N GLN A 72 24.11 43.37 3.15
CA GLN A 72 24.39 44.31 2.07
C GLN A 72 25.36 45.43 2.49
N GLY A 73 26.00 45.30 3.66
CA GLY A 73 26.95 46.30 4.19
C GLY A 73 26.30 47.55 4.76
N ARG A 74 24.97 47.68 4.69
CA ARG A 74 24.24 48.82 5.30
C ARG A 74 24.06 48.61 6.79
N SER A 75 24.31 49.64 7.58
CA SER A 75 24.04 49.65 9.02
C SER A 75 22.54 49.74 9.30
N VAL A 76 22.01 48.77 10.03
CA VAL A 76 20.59 48.69 10.43
C VAL A 76 20.48 48.64 11.95
N PRO A 77 19.42 49.19 12.56
CA PRO A 77 19.17 49.03 13.98
C PRO A 77 19.14 47.54 14.39
N LEU A 78 19.73 47.21 15.53
CA LEU A 78 19.88 45.84 16.03
C LEU A 78 18.55 45.07 16.00
N ALA A 79 17.47 45.65 16.53
CA ALA A 79 16.16 45.02 16.59
C ALA A 79 15.65 44.57 15.20
N ILE A 80 15.83 45.43 14.19
CA ILE A 80 15.41 45.13 12.81
C ILE A 80 16.30 44.03 12.21
N GLY A 81 17.61 44.11 12.43
CA GLY A 81 18.55 43.10 11.92
C GLY A 81 18.29 41.71 12.49
N LEU A 82 18.03 41.60 13.80
CA LEU A 82 17.71 40.33 14.45
C LEU A 82 16.36 39.78 14.01
N GLN A 83 15.35 40.65 13.83
CA GLN A 83 14.04 40.23 13.33
C GLN A 83 14.12 39.67 11.90
N TRP A 84 14.95 40.29 11.05
CA TRP A 84 15.17 39.79 9.68
C TRP A 84 15.83 38.42 9.67
N ASP A 85 16.85 38.20 10.49
CA ASP A 85 17.51 36.90 10.59
C ASP A 85 16.54 35.81 11.09
N ALA A 86 15.71 36.13 12.08
CA ALA A 86 14.68 35.24 12.59
C ALA A 86 13.68 34.84 11.49
N TRP A 87 13.24 35.82 10.69
CA TRP A 87 12.34 35.57 9.56
C TRP A 87 12.98 34.68 8.50
N GLN A 88 14.25 34.91 8.17
CA GLN A 88 15.00 34.09 7.21
C GLN A 88 15.17 32.64 7.69
N GLU A 89 15.47 32.43 8.97
CA GLU A 89 15.56 31.09 9.55
C GLU A 89 14.22 30.36 9.45
N GLN A 90 13.10 31.03 9.75
CA GLN A 90 11.77 30.46 9.57
C GLN A 90 11.46 30.17 8.10
N GLN A 91 11.84 31.07 7.18
CA GLN A 91 11.62 30.87 5.76
C GLN A 91 12.39 29.66 5.23
N ALA A 92 13.64 29.46 5.66
CA ALA A 92 14.42 28.29 5.30
C ALA A 92 13.79 26.98 5.78
N ILE A 93 13.23 26.96 7.00
CA ILE A 93 12.49 25.82 7.53
C ILE A 93 11.23 25.56 6.69
N ILE A 94 10.48 26.61 6.33
CA ILE A 94 9.28 26.47 5.48
C ILE A 94 9.64 25.90 4.11
N ASP A 95 10.73 26.36 3.50
CA ASP A 95 11.15 25.93 2.18
C ASP A 95 11.62 24.46 2.19
N ASP A 96 12.33 24.05 3.25
CA ASP A 96 12.72 22.65 3.46
C ASP A 96 11.49 21.75 3.65
N LEU A 97 10.54 22.15 4.50
CA LEU A 97 9.30 21.41 4.70
C LEU A 97 8.48 21.27 3.42
N LYS A 98 8.42 22.33 2.60
CA LYS A 98 7.77 22.28 1.28
C LYS A 98 8.47 21.29 0.35
N ALA A 99 9.80 21.28 0.32
CA ALA A 99 10.55 20.34 -0.49
C ALA A 99 10.31 18.89 -0.06
N GLN A 100 10.31 18.62 1.25
CA GLN A 100 9.98 17.30 1.80
C GLN A 100 8.55 16.87 1.43
N LEU A 101 7.57 17.78 1.54
CA LEU A 101 6.18 17.50 1.18
C LEU A 101 6.04 17.16 -0.31
N ASN A 102 6.66 17.95 -1.20
CA ASN A 102 6.62 17.70 -2.63
C ASN A 102 7.25 16.34 -3.00
N ASN A 103 8.35 15.97 -2.32
CA ASN A 103 8.98 14.67 -2.53
C ASN A 103 8.07 13.52 -2.04
N MET A 104 7.39 13.69 -0.91
CA MET A 104 6.41 12.72 -0.41
C MET A 104 5.21 12.57 -1.36
N GLU A 105 4.69 13.68 -1.88
CA GLU A 105 3.60 13.67 -2.85
C GLU A 105 3.99 12.93 -4.14
N ALA A 106 5.20 13.18 -4.66
CA ALA A 106 5.72 12.47 -5.82
C ALA A 106 5.79 10.95 -5.59
N CYS A 107 6.32 10.53 -4.43
CA CYS A 107 6.39 9.12 -4.04
C CYS A 107 4.98 8.50 -3.94
N TYR A 108 4.03 9.21 -3.33
CA TYR A 108 2.65 8.74 -3.21
C TYR A 108 1.98 8.56 -4.57
N ILE A 109 2.17 9.50 -5.50
CA ILE A 109 1.62 9.40 -6.86
C ILE A 109 2.19 8.18 -7.58
N GLU A 110 3.49 7.90 -7.47
CA GLU A 110 4.11 6.74 -8.07
C GLU A 110 3.56 5.43 -7.49
N LYS A 111 3.47 5.33 -6.16
CA LYS A 111 2.90 4.16 -5.50
C LYS A 111 1.44 3.93 -5.81
N LYS A 112 0.65 5.00 -5.95
CA LYS A 112 -0.74 4.89 -6.39
C LYS A 112 -0.84 4.26 -7.78
N LYS A 113 0.01 4.68 -8.73
CA LYS A 113 0.05 4.09 -10.08
C LYS A 113 0.45 2.62 -10.06
N GLU A 114 1.43 2.24 -9.24
CA GLU A 114 1.81 0.84 -9.06
C GLU A 114 0.63 -0.01 -8.53
N CYS A 115 -0.09 0.50 -7.52
CA CYS A 115 -1.28 -0.18 -6.98
C CYS A 115 -2.39 -0.33 -8.03
N GLU A 116 -2.71 0.73 -8.78
CA GLU A 116 -3.72 0.70 -9.84
C GLU A 116 -3.35 -0.33 -10.93
N LEU A 117 -2.06 -0.44 -11.28
CA LEU A 117 -1.58 -1.45 -12.21
C LEU A 117 -1.73 -2.87 -11.66
N LEU A 118 -1.37 -3.09 -10.39
CA LEU A 118 -1.52 -4.39 -9.73
C LEU A 118 -3.00 -4.81 -9.64
N GLU A 119 -3.89 -3.90 -9.28
CA GLU A 119 -5.34 -4.14 -9.27
C GLU A 119 -5.85 -4.53 -10.66
N SER A 120 -5.41 -3.83 -11.71
CA SER A 120 -5.76 -4.18 -13.09
C SER A 120 -5.30 -5.60 -13.46
N ASN A 121 -4.07 -5.97 -13.10
CA ASN A 121 -3.52 -7.30 -13.34
C ASN A 121 -4.30 -8.39 -12.60
N ILE A 122 -4.64 -8.16 -11.32
CA ILE A 122 -5.44 -9.09 -10.51
C ILE A 122 -6.82 -9.29 -11.14
N ASN A 123 -7.47 -8.22 -11.58
CA ASN A 123 -8.78 -8.30 -12.22
C ASN A 123 -8.72 -9.10 -13.53
N ASN A 124 -7.66 -8.91 -14.33
CA ASN A 124 -7.46 -9.66 -15.57
C ASN A 124 -7.22 -11.16 -15.28
N LEU A 125 -6.34 -11.48 -14.33
CA LEU A 125 -6.08 -12.87 -13.93
C LEU A 125 -7.33 -13.55 -13.37
N THR A 126 -8.10 -12.84 -12.55
CA THR A 126 -9.37 -13.34 -11.99
C THR A 126 -10.36 -13.67 -13.10
N LYS A 127 -10.45 -12.79 -14.10
CA LYS A 127 -11.30 -13.03 -15.27
C LYS A 127 -10.83 -14.25 -16.07
N GLN A 128 -9.54 -14.32 -16.40
CA GLN A 128 -8.97 -15.47 -17.12
C GLN A 128 -9.22 -16.79 -16.37
N PHE A 129 -9.06 -16.78 -15.05
CA PHE A 129 -9.33 -17.96 -14.22
C PHE A 129 -10.81 -18.35 -14.27
N SER A 130 -11.72 -17.39 -14.19
CA SER A 130 -13.16 -17.63 -14.32
C SER A 130 -13.51 -18.21 -15.69
N ASP A 131 -13.00 -17.61 -16.77
CA ASP A 131 -13.24 -18.05 -18.15
C ASP A 131 -12.73 -19.50 -18.35
N CYS A 132 -11.52 -19.82 -17.84
CA CYS A 132 -10.97 -21.17 -17.89
C CYS A 132 -11.79 -22.16 -17.05
N TYR A 133 -12.22 -21.76 -15.85
CA TYR A 133 -13.01 -22.61 -14.97
C TYR A 133 -14.36 -22.95 -15.61
N GLU A 134 -15.03 -21.98 -16.24
CA GLU A 134 -16.30 -22.20 -16.92
C GLU A 134 -16.17 -23.21 -18.07
N VAL A 135 -15.12 -23.08 -18.89
CA VAL A 135 -14.84 -24.03 -19.98
C VAL A 135 -14.58 -25.44 -19.43
N ALA A 136 -13.69 -25.55 -18.44
CA ALA A 136 -13.35 -26.85 -17.83
C ALA A 136 -14.57 -27.50 -17.17
N TYR A 137 -15.41 -26.72 -16.49
CA TYR A 137 -16.61 -27.20 -15.84
C TYR A 137 -17.67 -27.65 -16.87
N ALA A 138 -17.84 -26.90 -17.96
CA ALA A 138 -18.75 -27.27 -19.04
C ALA A 138 -18.33 -28.59 -19.70
N GLU A 139 -17.03 -28.77 -19.94
CA GLU A 139 -16.48 -30.02 -20.48
C GLU A 139 -16.67 -31.19 -19.51
N TYR A 140 -16.32 -31.01 -18.24
CA TYR A 140 -16.56 -32.00 -17.19
C TYR A 140 -18.03 -32.42 -17.14
N LYS A 141 -18.95 -31.45 -17.14
CA LYS A 141 -20.40 -31.71 -17.11
C LYS A 141 -20.85 -32.51 -18.32
N LYS A 142 -20.42 -32.11 -19.53
CA LYS A 142 -20.73 -32.84 -20.77
C LYS A 142 -20.24 -34.29 -20.73
N ASN A 143 -19.03 -34.51 -20.22
CA ASN A 143 -18.44 -35.84 -20.09
C ASN A 143 -19.19 -36.69 -19.05
N ALA A 144 -19.57 -36.10 -17.91
CA ALA A 144 -20.38 -36.76 -16.89
C ALA A 144 -21.75 -37.15 -17.45
N ASP A 145 -22.46 -36.22 -18.10
CA ASP A 145 -23.77 -36.45 -18.70
C ASP A 145 -23.70 -37.60 -19.72
N SER A 146 -22.68 -37.60 -20.60
CA SER A 146 -22.46 -38.68 -21.57
C SER A 146 -22.15 -40.04 -20.93
N TYR A 147 -21.40 -40.06 -19.82
CA TYR A 147 -21.06 -41.30 -19.13
C TYR A 147 -22.27 -41.94 -18.47
N TYR A 148 -23.11 -41.12 -17.83
CA TYR A 148 -24.32 -41.61 -17.16
C TYR A 148 -25.43 -41.97 -18.15
N SER A 149 -25.59 -41.23 -19.26
CA SER A 149 -26.57 -41.57 -20.29
C SER A 149 -26.25 -42.91 -20.97
N GLY A 150 -24.99 -43.13 -21.36
CA GLY A 150 -24.58 -44.38 -22.01
C GLY A 150 -24.70 -45.61 -21.10
N LYS A 151 -24.57 -45.44 -19.78
CA LYS A 151 -24.89 -46.52 -18.83
C LYS A 151 -26.39 -46.82 -18.79
N CYS A 152 -27.23 -45.79 -18.79
CA CYS A 152 -28.69 -45.98 -18.77
C CYS A 152 -29.14 -46.77 -20.00
N ASP A 153 -28.66 -46.38 -21.20
CA ASP A 153 -28.99 -47.06 -22.45
C ASP A 153 -28.58 -48.54 -22.46
N ALA A 154 -27.41 -48.87 -21.87
CA ALA A 154 -26.94 -50.24 -21.76
C ALA A 154 -27.79 -51.09 -20.81
N PHE A 155 -28.26 -50.51 -19.70
CA PHE A 155 -29.18 -51.19 -18.78
C PHE A 155 -30.56 -51.40 -19.42
N ASP A 156 -31.10 -50.40 -20.09
CA ASP A 156 -32.40 -50.48 -20.77
C ASP A 156 -32.38 -51.53 -21.89
N LEU A 157 -31.28 -51.61 -22.66
CA LEU A 157 -31.10 -52.64 -23.68
C LEU A 157 -31.00 -54.04 -23.06
N ALA A 158 -30.26 -54.20 -21.95
CA ALA A 158 -30.14 -55.47 -21.25
C ALA A 158 -31.50 -55.95 -20.70
N GLU A 159 -32.31 -55.03 -20.16
CA GLU A 159 -33.67 -55.33 -19.68
C GLU A 159 -34.58 -55.76 -20.83
N GLN A 160 -34.55 -55.06 -21.97
CA GLN A 160 -35.32 -55.44 -23.16
C GLN A 160 -34.94 -56.83 -23.67
N LEU A 161 -33.64 -57.14 -23.75
CA LEU A 161 -33.14 -58.45 -24.18
C LEU A 161 -33.54 -59.56 -23.20
N ALA A 162 -33.44 -59.32 -21.89
CA ALA A 162 -33.90 -60.26 -20.87
C ALA A 162 -35.41 -60.53 -20.99
N GLY A 163 -36.22 -59.49 -21.22
CA GLY A 163 -37.65 -59.62 -21.43
C GLY A 163 -38.02 -60.38 -22.72
N LEU A 164 -37.24 -60.24 -23.79
CA LEU A 164 -37.42 -61.05 -25.01
C LEU A 164 -37.05 -62.52 -24.79
N ALA A 165 -35.93 -62.79 -24.12
CA ALA A 165 -35.50 -64.15 -23.79
C ALA A 165 -36.54 -64.87 -22.92
N LEU A 166 -37.06 -64.20 -21.88
CA LEU A 166 -38.11 -64.75 -21.02
C LEU A 166 -39.41 -65.02 -21.78
N ARG A 167 -39.81 -64.13 -22.71
CA ARG A 167 -40.98 -64.35 -23.57
C ARG A 167 -40.79 -65.54 -24.51
N GLY A 168 -39.61 -65.67 -25.13
CA GLY A 168 -39.28 -66.81 -25.97
C GLY A 168 -39.36 -68.14 -25.22
N VAL A 169 -38.81 -68.19 -24.00
CA VAL A 169 -38.86 -69.37 -23.12
C VAL A 169 -40.31 -69.71 -22.74
N ASN A 170 -41.13 -68.71 -22.39
CA ASN A 170 -42.54 -68.93 -22.08
C ASN A 170 -43.34 -69.47 -23.27
N ASN A 171 -43.07 -68.99 -24.48
CA ASN A 171 -43.73 -69.47 -25.69
C ASN A 171 -43.37 -70.95 -25.95
N LEU A 172 -42.09 -71.31 -25.85
CA LEU A 172 -41.64 -72.70 -25.99
C LEU A 172 -42.24 -73.63 -24.94
N LEU A 173 -42.34 -73.18 -23.69
CA LEU A 173 -42.98 -73.93 -22.61
C LEU A 173 -44.47 -74.12 -22.88
N THR A 174 -45.14 -73.08 -23.39
CA THR A 174 -46.56 -73.11 -23.76
C THR A 174 -46.80 -74.10 -24.91
N ASP A 175 -45.96 -74.07 -25.94
CA ASP A 175 -46.03 -75.01 -27.07
C ASP A 175 -45.76 -76.45 -26.63
N ALA A 176 -44.78 -76.66 -25.74
CA ALA A 176 -44.48 -77.97 -25.18
C ALA A 176 -45.66 -78.50 -24.34
N ARG A 177 -46.31 -77.63 -23.57
CA ARG A 177 -47.49 -77.97 -22.79
C ARG A 177 -48.67 -78.35 -23.69
N GLN A 178 -48.94 -77.57 -24.73
CA GLN A 178 -50.02 -77.88 -25.68
C GLN A 178 -49.79 -79.23 -26.36
N LYS A 179 -48.56 -79.50 -26.81
CA LYS A 179 -48.20 -80.79 -27.40
C LYS A 179 -48.41 -81.96 -26.43
N ALA A 180 -48.06 -81.79 -25.16
CA ALA A 180 -48.30 -82.80 -24.14
C ALA A 180 -49.80 -83.04 -23.90
N GLU A 181 -50.60 -81.98 -23.83
CA GLU A 181 -52.06 -82.07 -23.68
C GLU A 181 -52.71 -82.78 -24.88
N ASP A 182 -52.29 -82.47 -26.12
CA ASP A 182 -52.77 -83.14 -27.33
C ASP A 182 -52.43 -84.64 -27.33
N GLN A 183 -51.22 -85.03 -26.89
CA GLN A 183 -50.82 -86.43 -26.77
C GLN A 183 -51.65 -87.19 -25.72
N ILE A 184 -51.88 -86.58 -24.54
CA ILE A 184 -52.72 -87.15 -23.49
C ILE A 184 -54.16 -87.37 -24.00
N ASN A 185 -54.73 -86.36 -24.66
CA ASN A 185 -56.07 -86.43 -25.23
C ASN A 185 -56.19 -87.50 -26.31
N ASN A 186 -55.18 -87.65 -27.18
CA ASN A 186 -55.14 -88.71 -28.19
C ASN A 186 -55.03 -90.10 -27.55
N GLY A 187 -54.18 -90.27 -26.54
CA GLY A 187 -54.07 -91.54 -25.79
C GLY A 187 -55.37 -91.93 -25.08
N ALA A 188 -56.07 -90.95 -24.49
CA ALA A 188 -57.38 -91.15 -23.85
C ALA A 188 -58.46 -91.58 -24.86
N ARG A 189 -58.44 -91.04 -26.09
CA ARG A 189 -59.37 -91.46 -27.16
C ARG A 189 -59.11 -92.88 -27.65
N LEU A 190 -57.84 -93.27 -27.77
CA LEU A 190 -57.46 -94.63 -28.19
C LEU A 190 -57.83 -95.69 -27.15
N THR A 191 -57.67 -95.38 -25.87
CA THR A 191 -58.05 -96.27 -24.76
C THR A 191 -59.56 -96.39 -24.60
N LYS A 192 -60.32 -95.31 -24.84
CA LYS A 192 -61.79 -95.38 -24.87
C LYS A 192 -62.30 -96.32 -25.97
N HIS A 193 -61.70 -96.29 -27.16
CA HIS A 193 -62.06 -97.21 -28.24
C HIS A 193 -61.69 -98.68 -28.00
N GLN A 194 -60.79 -98.99 -27.06
CA GLN A 194 -60.44 -100.37 -26.69
C GLN A 194 -61.36 -100.98 -25.62
N ILE A 195 -62.14 -100.15 -24.89
CA ILE A 195 -63.08 -100.62 -23.86
C ILE A 195 -64.46 -100.92 -24.47
N ASP A 196 -64.77 -100.35 -25.64
CA ASP A 196 -66.06 -100.50 -26.34
C ASP A 196 -66.09 -101.67 -27.37
N LEU A 197 -65.09 -102.57 -27.36
CA LEU A 197 -65.02 -103.80 -28.19
C LEU A 197 -65.19 -105.05 -27.32
#